data_AF-A0AAU5LF27-F1
#
_entry.id   AF-A0AAU5LF27-F1
#
_cell.length_a   1.000
_cell.length_b   1.000
_cell.length_c   1.000
_cell.angle_alpha   90.00
_cell.angle_beta   90.00
_cell.angle_gamma   90.00
#
_symmetry.space_group_name_H-M   'P 1'
#
loop_
_entity.id
_entity.type
_entity.pdbx_description
1 polymer ?
#
loop_
_entity_poly.entity_id
_entity_poly.type
_entity_poly.pdbx_seq_one_letter_code
_entity_poly.pdbx_strand_id
1 'polypeptide(L)'
;MTTPTNSERGILHPQEQARHRSLSRLAAGPRVGRFVEWYWSVEWDLSEPYVAEVLPYPSVNVTFEQPGGAFVNGVYTKKFRRELVEHGRAFGVKFWAGGFGAFTGRDVGAFRDQVLPLAEVFDDADRLADLVFSQTTDERRRAVVEAFLSERLTEQHAGDHPSYQLVLQIVGAMSADRSLTRVDQVTERFDIPVRTLQRLFRRYVGVGPKWVLRRYRLHDGAELLARGEVRELAELSVDLGYFDQAHFSREFKDVVGSTPAEYAAACARSEAQTVIAYR
;
A
#
# COMPACT_ATOMS: atom_id res chain seq x y z
N MET A 1 -5.76 15.90 10.54
CA MET A 1 -4.78 14.80 10.53
C MET A 1 -5.57 13.51 10.40
N THR A 2 -5.35 12.74 9.34
CA THR A 2 -5.99 11.43 9.18
C THR A 2 -5.21 10.45 10.05
N THR A 3 -5.82 9.93 11.11
CA THR A 3 -5.22 8.87 11.91
C THR A 3 -5.03 7.65 11.01
N PRO A 4 -3.83 7.04 10.94
CA PRO A 4 -3.66 5.80 10.20
C PRO A 4 -4.68 4.80 10.72
N THR A 5 -5.49 4.23 9.84
CA THR A 5 -6.37 3.14 10.25
C THR A 5 -5.49 2.03 10.82
N ASN A 6 -5.85 1.50 12.00
CA ASN A 6 -5.23 0.28 12.54
C ASN A 6 -5.62 -0.98 11.73
N SER A 7 -6.07 -0.78 10.49
CA SER A 7 -6.56 -1.79 9.58
C SER A 7 -5.38 -2.57 9.02
N GLU A 8 -5.41 -3.88 9.19
CA GLU A 8 -4.47 -4.83 8.59
C GLU A 8 -4.69 -5.00 7.08
N ARG A 9 -5.63 -4.25 6.47
CA ARG A 9 -5.94 -4.29 5.04
C ARG A 9 -4.64 -4.18 4.23
N GLY A 10 -4.48 -5.09 3.29
CA GLY A 10 -3.30 -5.23 2.44
C GLY A 10 -2.15 -6.06 3.00
N ILE A 11 -2.15 -6.39 4.30
CA ILE A 11 -1.25 -7.38 4.88
C ILE A 11 -1.89 -8.77 4.66
N LEU A 12 -1.19 -9.66 3.98
CA LEU A 12 -1.64 -11.05 3.82
C LEU A 12 -1.18 -11.86 5.03
N HIS A 13 -2.01 -12.78 5.54
CA HIS A 13 -1.68 -13.58 6.73
C HIS A 13 -1.23 -12.72 7.94
N PRO A 14 -2.02 -11.71 8.36
CA PRO A 14 -1.55 -10.69 9.31
C PRO A 14 -1.09 -11.26 10.66
N GLN A 15 -1.80 -12.25 11.20
CA GLN A 15 -1.46 -12.89 12.47
C GLN A 15 -0.18 -13.73 12.40
N GLU A 16 0.10 -14.35 11.25
CA GLU A 16 1.36 -15.06 11.03
C GLU A 16 2.51 -14.06 10.97
N GLN A 17 2.38 -13.01 10.15
CA GLN A 17 3.39 -11.97 10.03
C GLN A 17 3.69 -11.28 11.37
N ALA A 18 2.69 -11.06 12.22
CA ALA A 18 2.86 -10.45 13.54
C ALA A 18 3.78 -11.27 14.49
N ARG A 19 4.01 -12.55 14.21
CA ARG A 19 4.97 -13.38 14.98
C ARG A 19 6.42 -13.17 14.57
N HIS A 20 6.64 -12.70 13.34
CA HIS A 20 7.96 -12.58 12.73
C HIS A 20 8.46 -11.14 12.68
N ARG A 21 7.57 -10.14 12.79
CA ARG A 21 7.94 -8.74 12.69
C ARG A 21 7.01 -7.82 13.48
N SER A 22 7.55 -6.70 13.94
CA SER A 22 6.75 -5.59 14.43
C SER A 22 6.09 -4.82 13.28
N LEU A 23 5.04 -4.07 13.59
CA LEU A 23 4.49 -3.05 12.71
C LEU A 23 3.95 -1.89 13.54
N SER A 24 4.57 -0.73 13.41
CA SER A 24 4.03 0.53 13.90
C SER A 24 3.58 1.40 12.72
N ARG A 25 2.60 2.28 12.95
CA ARG A 25 2.18 3.30 11.98
C ARG A 25 2.11 4.66 12.64
N LEU A 26 2.51 5.70 11.91
CA LEU A 26 2.45 7.09 12.37
C LEU A 26 1.69 7.94 11.36
N ALA A 27 0.86 8.85 11.88
CA ALA A 27 0.16 9.83 11.05
C ALA A 27 1.16 10.75 10.35
N ALA A 28 0.82 11.18 9.12
CA ALA A 28 1.56 12.24 8.46
C ALA A 28 1.33 13.59 9.14
N GLY A 29 2.39 14.40 9.23
CA GLY A 29 2.32 15.79 9.67
C GLY A 29 1.55 16.67 8.68
N PRO A 30 1.02 17.82 9.13
CA PRO A 30 0.11 18.64 8.32
C PRO A 30 0.73 19.23 7.06
N ARG A 31 2.06 19.44 7.03
CA ARG A 31 2.76 20.01 5.86
C ARG A 31 2.81 19.05 4.67
N VAL A 32 2.99 17.76 4.93
CA VAL A 32 3.15 16.73 3.90
C VAL A 32 1.92 15.83 3.75
N GLY A 33 0.98 15.89 4.71
CA GLY A 33 -0.20 15.01 4.78
C GLY A 33 -1.15 15.10 3.58
N ARG A 34 -1.02 16.15 2.76
CA ARG A 34 -1.72 16.22 1.47
C ARG A 34 -1.19 15.24 0.43
N PHE A 35 0.04 14.72 0.59
CA PHE A 35 0.66 13.75 -0.33
C PHE A 35 0.99 12.43 0.36
N VAL A 36 1.38 12.49 1.64
CA VAL A 36 1.70 11.35 2.48
C VAL A 36 0.48 10.90 3.25
N GLU A 37 0.16 9.61 3.17
CA GLU A 37 -0.96 9.01 3.90
C GLU A 37 -0.53 8.67 5.33
N TRP A 38 0.53 7.88 5.48
CA TRP A 38 1.11 7.54 6.77
C TRP A 38 2.56 7.08 6.65
N TYR A 39 3.23 6.98 7.78
CA TYR A 39 4.51 6.31 7.95
C TYR A 39 4.30 4.94 8.59
N TRP A 40 5.23 4.03 8.37
CA TRP A 40 5.23 2.72 9.00
C TRP A 40 6.66 2.31 9.39
N SER A 41 6.79 1.53 10.46
CA SER A 41 8.06 0.97 10.92
C SER A 41 7.89 -0.53 11.11
N VAL A 42 8.88 -1.28 10.68
CA VAL A 42 8.93 -2.74 10.79
C VAL A 42 10.32 -3.13 11.24
N GLU A 43 10.40 -3.89 12.32
CA GLU A 43 11.64 -4.48 12.82
C GLU A 43 11.46 -6.00 12.93
N TRP A 44 12.49 -6.77 12.60
CA TRP A 44 12.51 -8.22 12.73
C TRP A 44 13.85 -8.70 13.28
N ASP A 45 13.79 -9.82 13.99
CA ASP A 45 14.94 -10.57 14.49
C ASP A 45 14.57 -12.06 14.40
N LEU A 46 15.17 -12.75 13.43
CA LEU A 46 14.74 -14.06 12.95
C LEU A 46 15.86 -15.07 13.07
N SER A 47 15.54 -16.23 13.67
CA SER A 47 16.43 -17.40 13.68
C SER A 47 16.43 -18.17 12.36
N GLU A 48 15.36 -18.04 11.57
CA GLU A 48 15.20 -18.67 10.25
C GLU A 48 14.61 -17.66 9.25
N PRO A 49 14.97 -17.72 7.96
CA PRO A 49 14.43 -16.83 6.93
C PRO A 49 12.89 -16.87 6.87
N TYR A 50 12.27 -15.71 6.68
CA TYR A 50 10.82 -15.57 6.55
C TYR A 50 10.45 -14.79 5.29
N VAL A 51 9.47 -15.26 4.53
CA VAL A 51 8.98 -14.54 3.34
C VAL A 51 7.72 -13.76 3.68
N ALA A 52 7.85 -12.45 3.84
CA ALA A 52 6.72 -11.55 4.01
C ALA A 52 6.03 -11.29 2.67
N GLU A 53 4.71 -11.42 2.66
CA GLU A 53 3.89 -11.19 1.47
C GLU A 53 2.87 -10.08 1.72
N VAL A 54 2.82 -9.11 0.80
CA VAL A 54 1.93 -7.96 0.92
C VAL A 54 1.15 -7.81 -0.36
N LEU A 55 -0.15 -7.57 -0.25
CA LEU A 55 -0.97 -7.20 -1.39
C LEU A 55 -0.72 -5.70 -1.66
N PRO A 56 -0.10 -5.32 -2.79
CA PRO A 56 0.31 -3.93 -2.98
C PRO A 56 -0.91 -3.01 -3.08
N TYR A 57 -0.81 -1.85 -2.44
CA TYR A 57 -1.72 -0.73 -2.67
C TYR A 57 -1.38 -0.01 -3.99
N PRO A 58 -2.33 0.71 -4.62
CA PRO A 58 -2.07 1.61 -5.74
C PRO A 58 -1.31 2.87 -5.30
N SER A 59 -0.18 2.70 -4.61
CA SER A 59 0.60 3.78 -4.01
C SER A 59 2.09 3.53 -4.15
N VAL A 60 2.83 4.62 -4.33
CA VAL A 60 4.29 4.63 -4.22
C VAL A 60 4.68 4.66 -2.74
N ASN A 61 5.70 3.90 -2.37
CA ASN A 61 6.29 3.93 -1.04
C ASN A 61 7.75 4.36 -1.11
N VAL A 62 8.19 5.24 -0.22
CA VAL A 62 9.61 5.46 0.03
C VAL A 62 10.02 4.60 1.23
N THR A 63 11.02 3.75 1.09
CA THR A 63 11.51 2.88 2.18
C THR A 63 12.95 3.18 2.50
N PHE A 64 13.27 3.17 3.79
CA PHE A 64 14.61 3.18 4.34
C PHE A 64 14.82 1.82 4.98
N GLU A 65 15.89 1.12 4.62
CA GLU A 65 16.16 -0.25 5.06
C GLU A 65 17.54 -0.35 5.71
N GLN A 66 17.64 -1.10 6.80
CA GLN A 66 18.89 -1.38 7.50
C GLN A 66 19.01 -2.90 7.84
N PRO A 67 20.08 -3.60 7.40
CA PRO A 67 21.09 -3.13 6.44
C PRO A 67 20.46 -2.82 5.07
N GLY A 68 20.98 -1.83 4.34
CA GLY A 68 20.40 -1.42 3.07
C GLY A 68 20.63 0.05 2.74
N GLY A 69 19.59 0.70 2.22
CA GLY A 69 19.62 2.10 1.80
C GLY A 69 18.21 2.68 1.72
N ALA A 70 18.05 3.74 0.93
CA ALA A 70 16.76 4.37 0.68
C ALA A 70 16.26 4.06 -0.73
N PHE A 71 14.97 3.75 -0.88
CA PHE A 71 14.38 3.33 -2.15
C PHE A 71 13.01 3.97 -2.40
N VAL A 72 12.70 4.22 -3.67
CA VAL A 72 11.36 4.49 -4.18
C VAL A 72 10.80 3.20 -4.76
N ASN A 73 9.76 2.69 -4.12
CA ASN A 73 9.02 1.51 -4.53
C ASN A 73 7.77 1.97 -5.27
N GLY A 74 7.74 1.79 -6.58
CA GLY A 74 6.56 2.15 -7.37
C GLY A 74 5.40 1.18 -7.17
N VAL A 75 4.34 1.38 -7.96
CA VAL A 75 3.16 0.50 -7.89
C VAL A 75 3.50 -0.84 -8.53
N TYR A 76 3.52 -1.89 -7.70
CA TYR A 76 3.66 -3.26 -8.15
C TYR A 76 2.34 -3.83 -8.66
N THR A 77 2.37 -4.37 -9.87
CA THR A 77 1.23 -5.03 -10.48
C THR A 77 1.11 -6.50 -10.10
N LYS A 78 2.22 -7.10 -9.63
CA LYS A 78 2.34 -8.49 -9.17
C LYS A 78 2.39 -8.57 -7.63
N LYS A 79 2.28 -9.78 -7.08
CA LYS A 79 2.45 -10.01 -5.63
C LYS A 79 3.84 -9.56 -5.20
N PHE A 80 3.92 -8.73 -4.16
CA PHE A 80 5.20 -8.34 -3.57
C PHE A 80 5.59 -9.40 -2.54
N ARG A 81 6.80 -9.96 -2.69
CA ARG A 81 7.41 -10.89 -1.74
C ARG A 81 8.73 -10.30 -1.30
N ARG A 82 8.98 -10.30 0.00
CA ARG A 82 10.27 -9.90 0.57
C ARG A 82 10.76 -10.99 1.50
N GLU A 83 11.94 -11.51 1.22
CA GLU A 83 12.65 -12.38 2.14
C GLU A 83 13.28 -11.52 3.23
N LEU A 84 12.96 -11.85 4.48
CA LEU A 84 13.52 -11.28 5.69
C LEU A 84 14.49 -12.32 6.26
N VAL A 85 15.73 -11.92 6.49
CA VAL A 85 16.79 -12.75 7.03
C VAL A 85 17.40 -12.09 8.25
N GLU A 86 17.86 -12.91 9.19
CA GLU A 86 18.55 -12.48 10.41
C GLU A 86 17.79 -11.34 11.11
N HIS A 87 18.44 -10.20 11.31
CA HIS A 87 17.86 -9.01 11.91
C HIS A 87 17.83 -7.87 10.89
N GLY A 88 16.80 -7.05 10.96
CA GLY A 88 16.70 -5.88 10.10
C GLY A 88 15.55 -4.97 10.46
N ARG A 89 15.59 -3.77 9.88
CA ARG A 89 14.63 -2.71 10.15
C ARG A 89 14.29 -1.96 8.88
N ALA A 90 13.02 -1.61 8.74
CA ALA A 90 12.52 -0.81 7.64
C ALA A 90 11.63 0.31 8.18
N PHE A 91 11.91 1.54 7.77
CA PHE A 91 11.06 2.70 8.02
C PHE A 91 10.53 3.18 6.68
N GLY A 92 9.22 3.31 6.54
CA GLY A 92 8.58 3.57 5.26
C GLY A 92 7.60 4.73 5.30
N VAL A 93 7.43 5.34 4.13
CA VAL A 93 6.50 6.43 3.85
C VAL A 93 5.54 5.94 2.79
N LYS A 94 4.25 5.87 3.12
CA LYS A 94 3.21 5.55 2.15
C LYS A 94 2.60 6.85 1.62
N PHE A 95 2.68 7.07 0.32
CA PHE A 95 1.98 8.18 -0.32
C PHE A 95 0.51 7.80 -0.58
N TRP A 96 -0.36 8.80 -0.58
CA TRP A 96 -1.69 8.66 -1.17
C TRP A 96 -1.54 8.24 -2.65
N ALA A 97 -2.54 7.55 -3.20
CA ALA A 97 -2.57 7.32 -4.64
C ALA A 97 -2.54 8.67 -5.39
N GLY A 98 -1.61 8.83 -6.33
CA GLY A 98 -1.35 10.13 -6.96
C GLY A 98 -0.43 11.08 -6.20
N GLY A 99 -0.25 10.88 -4.89
CA GLY A 99 0.48 11.80 -4.02
C GLY A 99 1.94 11.96 -4.42
N PHE A 100 2.62 10.86 -4.78
CA PHE A 100 4.02 10.90 -5.18
C PHE A 100 4.23 11.64 -6.53
N GLY A 101 3.36 11.40 -7.51
CA GLY A 101 3.41 12.10 -8.80
C GLY A 101 3.06 13.59 -8.66
N ALA A 102 2.12 13.92 -7.78
CA ALA A 102 1.79 15.30 -7.45
C ALA A 102 2.92 16.01 -6.67
N PHE A 103 3.62 15.28 -5.80
CA PHE A 103 4.75 15.79 -5.03
C PHE A 103 5.98 16.04 -5.90
N THR A 104 6.33 15.10 -6.78
CA THR A 104 7.57 15.15 -7.59
C THR A 104 7.39 15.80 -8.96
N GLY A 105 6.15 15.97 -9.42
CA GLY A 105 5.82 16.36 -10.80
C GLY A 105 6.08 15.26 -11.85
N ARG A 106 6.64 14.11 -11.47
CA ARG A 106 7.01 13.02 -12.39
C ARG A 106 5.80 12.16 -12.77
N ASP A 107 5.89 11.51 -13.94
CA ASP A 107 4.92 10.50 -14.35
C ASP A 107 5.14 9.21 -13.55
N VAL A 108 4.17 8.84 -12.72
CA VAL A 108 4.25 7.65 -11.87
C VAL A 108 4.27 6.35 -12.69
N GLY A 109 3.82 6.40 -13.94
CA GLY A 109 3.94 5.28 -14.88
C GLY A 109 5.39 4.81 -15.09
N ALA A 110 6.38 5.69 -14.94
CA ALA A 110 7.80 5.33 -15.04
C ALA A 110 8.32 4.50 -13.85
N PHE A 111 7.61 4.51 -12.73
CA PHE A 111 7.97 3.78 -11.50
C PHE A 111 7.25 2.43 -11.41
N ARG A 112 6.30 2.14 -12.31
CA ARG A 112 5.50 0.92 -12.25
C ARG A 112 6.39 -0.32 -12.30
N ASP A 113 6.20 -1.25 -11.36
CA ASP A 113 7.00 -2.47 -11.24
C ASP A 113 8.52 -2.23 -11.08
N GLN A 114 8.93 -1.05 -10.56
CA GLN A 114 10.33 -0.67 -10.34
C GLN A 114 10.63 -0.40 -8.85
N VAL A 115 11.89 -0.67 -8.47
CA VAL A 115 12.54 -0.15 -7.26
C VAL A 115 13.71 0.69 -7.71
N LEU A 116 13.73 1.96 -7.32
CA LEU A 116 14.83 2.86 -7.64
C LEU A 116 15.50 3.30 -6.34
N PRO A 117 16.84 3.42 -6.29
CA PRO A 117 17.52 4.15 -5.24
C PRO A 117 16.91 5.55 -5.08
N LEU A 118 16.72 6.00 -3.84
CA LEU A 118 16.07 7.29 -3.56
C LEU A 118 16.82 8.46 -4.20
N ALA A 119 18.15 8.37 -4.26
CA ALA A 119 19.04 9.35 -4.87
C ALA A 119 18.85 9.52 -6.39
N GLU A 120 18.28 8.54 -7.10
CA GLU A 120 17.92 8.69 -8.53
C GLU A 120 16.65 9.55 -8.74
N VAL A 121 15.89 9.77 -7.66
CA VAL A 121 14.62 10.50 -7.71
C VAL A 121 14.73 11.88 -7.06
N PHE A 122 15.45 11.95 -5.95
CA PHE A 122 15.72 13.19 -5.24
C PHE A 122 17.22 13.39 -5.12
N ASP A 123 17.70 14.52 -5.65
CA ASP A 123 19.06 14.98 -5.40
C ASP A 123 19.26 15.12 -3.87
N ASP A 124 20.48 14.91 -3.38
CA ASP A 124 20.86 14.98 -1.95
C ASP A 124 20.17 13.96 -1.01
N ALA A 125 19.62 12.86 -1.53
CA ALA A 125 19.01 11.81 -0.71
C ALA A 125 19.99 10.75 -0.18
N ASP A 126 21.26 10.78 -0.59
CA ASP A 126 22.26 9.73 -0.30
C ASP A 126 22.42 9.45 1.19
N ARG A 127 22.39 10.50 2.02
CA ARG A 127 22.58 10.39 3.47
C ARG A 127 21.28 10.25 4.26
N LEU A 128 20.13 10.27 3.59
CA LEU A 128 18.84 10.32 4.27
C LEU A 128 18.55 9.04 5.05
N ALA A 129 18.94 7.86 4.53
CA ALA A 129 18.82 6.59 5.25
C ALA A 129 19.61 6.61 6.57
N ASP A 130 20.86 7.06 6.52
CA ASP A 130 21.71 7.17 7.71
C ASP A 130 21.13 8.14 8.74
N LEU A 131 20.62 9.29 8.29
CA LEU A 131 19.99 10.29 9.15
C LEU A 131 18.69 9.80 9.79
N VAL A 132 17.90 9.01 9.05
CA VAL A 132 16.70 8.35 9.58
C VAL A 132 17.11 7.35 10.66
N PHE A 133 18.01 6.43 10.36
CA PHE A 133 18.38 5.37 11.31
C PHE A 133 19.32 5.83 12.44
N SER A 134 19.91 7.03 12.36
CA SER A 134 20.56 7.65 13.52
C SER A 134 19.58 8.11 14.59
N GLN A 135 18.28 8.17 14.28
CA GLN A 135 17.25 8.53 15.25
C GLN A 135 16.75 7.33 16.06
N THR A 136 16.53 7.57 17.36
CA THR A 136 16.15 6.54 18.32
C THR A 136 14.65 6.26 18.40
N THR A 137 13.79 7.11 17.83
CA THR A 137 12.33 6.92 17.85
C THR A 137 11.72 7.14 16.48
N ASP A 138 10.61 6.46 16.20
CA ASP A 138 9.89 6.60 14.92
C ASP A 138 9.34 8.02 14.70
N GLU A 139 9.00 8.76 15.76
CA GLU A 139 8.58 10.17 15.65
C GLU A 139 9.73 11.06 15.16
N ARG A 140 10.96 10.79 15.62
CA ARG A 140 12.16 11.51 15.18
C ARG A 140 12.54 11.11 13.76
N ARG A 141 12.43 9.82 13.41
CA ARG A 141 12.58 9.32 12.03
C ARG A 141 11.61 10.03 11.08
N ARG A 142 10.33 10.08 11.44
CA ARG A 142 9.30 10.84 10.71
C ARG A 142 9.68 12.31 10.56
N ALA A 143 10.14 12.96 11.63
CA ALA A 143 10.52 14.38 11.59
C ALA A 143 11.67 14.66 10.59
N VAL A 144 12.68 13.78 10.52
CA VAL A 144 13.76 13.87 9.54
C VAL A 144 13.22 13.79 8.11
N VAL A 145 12.35 12.81 7.84
CA VAL A 145 11.75 12.65 6.51
C VAL A 145 10.82 13.82 6.16
N GLU A 146 10.03 14.30 7.11
CA GLU A 146 9.14 15.45 6.89
C GLU A 146 9.92 16.74 6.62
N ALA A 147 11.05 16.96 7.27
CA ALA A 147 11.94 18.08 6.98
C ALA A 147 12.43 18.00 5.53
N PHE A 148 12.99 16.86 5.13
CA PHE A 148 13.45 16.60 3.77
C PHE A 148 12.37 16.81 2.70
N LEU A 149 11.15 16.33 2.95
CA LEU A 149 10.02 16.52 2.04
C LEU A 149 9.53 17.98 2.02
N SER A 150 9.51 18.66 3.18
CA SER A 150 9.00 20.04 3.28
C SER A 150 9.89 21.06 2.58
N GLU A 151 11.21 20.87 2.61
CA GLU A 151 12.16 21.72 1.89
C GLU A 151 11.82 21.75 0.38
N ARG A 152 11.58 20.57 -0.20
CA ARG A 152 11.23 20.40 -1.62
C ARG A 152 9.85 20.95 -1.99
N LEU A 153 8.89 20.98 -1.05
CA LEU A 153 7.60 21.63 -1.30
C LEU A 153 7.72 23.14 -1.53
N THR A 154 8.69 23.76 -0.86
CA THR A 154 8.93 25.20 -0.94
C THR A 154 9.57 25.56 -2.28
N GLU A 155 10.42 24.68 -2.80
CA GLU A 155 11.16 24.86 -4.06
C GLU A 155 10.28 24.62 -5.30
N GLN A 156 9.42 23.61 -5.29
CA GLN A 156 8.75 23.14 -6.52
C GLN A 156 7.44 23.85 -6.88
N HIS A 157 7.06 24.98 -6.25
CA HIS A 157 5.73 25.60 -6.42
C HIS A 157 4.62 24.53 -6.43
N ALA A 158 4.62 23.67 -5.42
CA ALA A 158 3.62 22.61 -5.25
C ALA A 158 2.24 23.23 -4.95
N GLY A 159 1.65 23.86 -5.96
CA GLY A 159 0.33 24.46 -5.94
C GLY A 159 -0.76 23.40 -5.90
N ASP A 160 -2.00 23.84 -5.71
CA ASP A 160 -3.15 22.95 -5.86
C ASP A 160 -3.13 22.35 -7.27
N HIS A 161 -3.13 21.02 -7.34
CA HIS A 161 -3.27 20.28 -8.58
C HIS A 161 -4.72 19.75 -8.64
N PRO A 162 -5.66 20.44 -9.32
CA PRO A 162 -7.04 19.97 -9.41
C PRO A 162 -7.14 18.53 -9.94
N SER A 163 -6.25 18.15 -10.86
CA SER A 163 -6.13 16.78 -11.36
C SER A 163 -5.73 15.78 -10.28
N TYR A 164 -4.82 16.14 -9.37
CA TYR A 164 -4.45 15.29 -8.25
C TYR A 164 -5.59 15.16 -7.24
N GLN A 165 -6.24 16.28 -6.90
CA GLN A 165 -7.40 16.27 -5.98
C GLN A 165 -8.52 15.37 -6.51
N LEU A 166 -8.81 15.45 -7.81
CA LEU A 166 -9.77 14.56 -8.47
C LEU A 166 -9.33 13.09 -8.40
N VAL A 167 -8.05 12.78 -8.66
CA VAL A 167 -7.52 11.41 -8.52
C VAL A 167 -7.67 10.91 -7.08
N LEU A 168 -7.35 11.74 -6.10
CA LEU A 168 -7.46 11.40 -4.68
C LEU A 168 -8.92 11.09 -4.30
N GLN A 169 -9.87 11.90 -4.75
CA GLN A 169 -11.30 11.68 -4.55
C GLN A 169 -11.79 10.38 -5.21
N ILE A 170 -11.39 10.13 -6.46
CA ILE A 170 -11.79 8.93 -7.20
C ILE A 170 -11.25 7.67 -6.51
N VAL A 171 -9.95 7.64 -6.17
CA VAL A 171 -9.33 6.49 -5.51
C VAL A 171 -9.90 6.30 -4.10
N GLY A 172 -10.16 7.39 -3.37
CA GLY A 172 -10.84 7.36 -2.09
C GLY A 172 -12.22 6.69 -2.19
N ALA A 173 -13.02 7.06 -3.19
CA ALA A 173 -14.31 6.41 -3.44
C ALA A 173 -14.17 4.93 -3.82
N MET A 174 -13.24 4.57 -4.71
CA MET A 174 -12.97 3.16 -5.07
C MET A 174 -12.54 2.31 -3.87
N SER A 175 -11.84 2.92 -2.89
CA SER A 175 -11.36 2.23 -1.69
C SER A 175 -12.46 2.04 -0.63
N ALA A 176 -13.36 3.02 -0.52
CA ALA A 176 -14.38 3.08 0.54
C ALA A 176 -15.72 2.46 0.13
N ASP A 177 -16.06 2.48 -1.16
CA ASP A 177 -17.33 2.02 -1.69
C ASP A 177 -17.17 0.71 -2.48
N ARG A 178 -17.51 -0.40 -1.84
CA ARG A 178 -17.39 -1.75 -2.42
C ARG A 178 -18.32 -1.98 -3.61
N SER A 179 -19.35 -1.15 -3.79
CA SER A 179 -20.28 -1.24 -4.93
C SER A 179 -19.67 -0.70 -6.23
N LEU A 180 -18.62 0.12 -6.14
CA LEU A 180 -17.83 0.57 -7.28
C LEU A 180 -16.91 -0.56 -7.74
N THR A 181 -17.35 -1.31 -8.74
CA THR A 181 -16.64 -2.48 -9.27
C THR A 181 -16.25 -2.32 -10.73
N ARG A 182 -16.82 -1.33 -11.42
CA ARG A 182 -16.67 -1.10 -12.86
C ARG A 182 -16.22 0.33 -13.17
N VAL A 183 -15.57 0.49 -14.32
CA VAL A 183 -15.02 1.77 -14.77
C VAL A 183 -16.13 2.76 -15.16
N ASP A 184 -17.24 2.28 -15.72
CA ASP A 184 -18.39 3.11 -16.11
C ASP A 184 -19.07 3.76 -14.90
N GLN A 185 -19.26 3.01 -13.80
CA GLN A 185 -19.77 3.54 -12.53
C GLN A 185 -18.92 4.70 -12.01
N VAL A 186 -17.60 4.60 -12.16
CA VAL A 186 -16.67 5.66 -11.74
C VAL A 186 -16.80 6.88 -12.66
N THR A 187 -16.86 6.68 -13.97
CA THR A 187 -17.00 7.80 -14.91
C THR A 187 -18.32 8.53 -14.76
N GLU A 188 -19.40 7.80 -14.48
CA GLU A 188 -20.73 8.35 -14.21
C GLU A 188 -20.74 9.15 -12.90
N ARG A 189 -20.22 8.57 -11.81
CA ARG A 189 -20.19 9.22 -10.49
C ARG A 189 -19.41 10.53 -10.46
N PHE A 190 -18.30 10.60 -11.20
CA PHE A 190 -17.40 11.75 -11.20
C PHE A 190 -17.59 12.65 -12.41
N ASP A 191 -18.55 12.34 -13.29
CA ASP A 191 -18.83 13.07 -14.54
C ASP A 191 -17.57 13.34 -15.38
N ILE A 192 -16.77 12.29 -15.62
CA ILE A 192 -15.56 12.38 -16.43
C ILE A 192 -15.52 11.33 -17.55
N PRO A 193 -15.05 11.70 -18.76
CA PRO A 193 -14.84 10.72 -19.82
C PRO A 193 -13.84 9.64 -19.42
N VAL A 194 -14.09 8.40 -19.86
CA VAL A 194 -13.21 7.24 -19.60
C VAL A 194 -11.75 7.49 -20.00
N ARG A 195 -11.52 8.21 -21.12
CA ARG A 195 -10.17 8.56 -21.59
C ARG A 195 -9.46 9.52 -20.63
N THR A 196 -10.19 10.45 -20.01
CA THR A 196 -9.65 11.36 -19.00
C THR A 196 -9.28 10.59 -17.74
N LEU A 197 -10.17 9.71 -17.26
CA LEU A 197 -9.89 8.82 -16.12
C LEU A 197 -8.62 7.98 -16.34
N GLN A 198 -8.52 7.31 -17.50
CA GLN A 198 -7.35 6.50 -17.84
C GLN A 198 -6.05 7.30 -17.89
N ARG A 199 -6.07 8.52 -18.47
CA ARG A 199 -4.92 9.41 -18.54
C ARG A 199 -4.47 9.86 -17.15
N LEU A 200 -5.41 10.27 -16.29
CA LEU A 200 -5.13 10.67 -14.92
C LEU A 200 -4.51 9.52 -14.12
N PHE A 201 -5.10 8.32 -14.21
CA PHE A 201 -4.64 7.14 -13.50
C PHE A 201 -3.25 6.69 -13.96
N ARG A 202 -2.97 6.70 -15.27
CA ARG A 202 -1.64 6.40 -15.79
C ARG A 202 -0.59 7.36 -15.25
N ARG A 203 -0.86 8.67 -15.28
CA ARG A 203 0.07 9.71 -14.85
C ARG A 203 0.33 9.72 -13.34
N TYR A 204 -0.74 9.67 -12.54
CA TYR A 204 -0.66 9.89 -11.09
C TYR A 204 -0.56 8.58 -10.31
N VAL A 205 -1.21 7.51 -10.76
CA VAL A 205 -1.25 6.23 -10.04
C VAL A 205 -0.28 5.21 -10.65
N GLY A 206 0.09 5.36 -11.92
CA GLY A 206 0.98 4.43 -12.64
C GLY A 206 0.29 3.16 -13.18
N VAL A 207 -0.99 2.97 -12.86
CA VAL A 207 -1.83 1.82 -13.26
C VAL A 207 -3.21 2.28 -13.69
N GLY A 208 -3.92 1.49 -14.49
CA GLY A 208 -5.26 1.84 -14.98
C GLY A 208 -6.39 1.70 -13.93
N PRO A 209 -7.53 2.37 -14.12
CA PRO A 209 -8.64 2.36 -13.16
C PRO A 209 -9.23 0.96 -12.91
N LYS A 210 -9.32 0.12 -13.96
CA LYS A 210 -9.76 -1.27 -13.83
C LYS A 210 -8.85 -2.08 -12.92
N TRP A 211 -7.53 -1.85 -12.97
CA TRP A 211 -6.57 -2.51 -12.08
C TRP A 211 -6.79 -2.08 -10.63
N VAL A 212 -7.04 -0.79 -10.40
CA VAL A 212 -7.28 -0.25 -9.04
C VAL A 212 -8.56 -0.83 -8.43
N LEU A 213 -9.67 -0.83 -9.18
CA LEU A 213 -10.93 -1.47 -8.76
C LEU A 213 -10.74 -2.96 -8.45
N ARG A 214 -10.03 -3.68 -9.33
CA ARG A 214 -9.66 -5.09 -9.10
C ARG A 214 -8.85 -5.24 -7.80
N ARG A 215 -7.88 -4.36 -7.56
CA ARG A 215 -7.02 -4.42 -6.39
C ARG A 215 -7.79 -4.23 -5.10
N TYR A 216 -8.69 -3.24 -5.03
CA TYR A 216 -9.49 -3.01 -3.83
C TYR A 216 -10.47 -4.15 -3.55
N ARG A 217 -11.10 -4.73 -4.57
CA ARG A 217 -11.93 -5.94 -4.39
C ARG A 217 -11.15 -7.11 -3.79
N LEU A 218 -9.90 -7.31 -4.23
CA LEU A 218 -9.03 -8.34 -3.65
C LEU A 218 -8.60 -8.00 -2.21
N HIS A 219 -8.35 -6.72 -1.91
CA HIS A 219 -8.11 -6.27 -0.52
C HIS A 219 -9.30 -6.56 0.38
N ASP A 220 -10.51 -6.24 -0.08
CA ASP A 220 -11.76 -6.49 0.66
C ASP A 220 -11.99 -7.99 0.87
N GLY A 221 -11.83 -8.81 -0.19
CA GLY A 221 -11.95 -10.25 -0.09
C GLY A 221 -10.92 -10.87 0.86
N ALA A 222 -9.65 -10.46 0.78
CA ALA A 222 -8.60 -10.97 1.66
C ALA A 222 -8.84 -10.57 3.13
N GLU A 223 -9.30 -9.34 3.39
CA GLU A 223 -9.63 -8.87 4.73
C GLU A 223 -10.79 -9.67 5.33
N LEU A 224 -11.90 -9.84 4.59
CA LEU A 224 -13.07 -10.60 5.07
C LEU A 224 -12.73 -12.07 5.32
N LEU A 225 -11.93 -12.69 4.45
CA LEU A 225 -11.48 -14.08 4.62
C LEU A 225 -10.55 -14.23 5.83
N ALA A 226 -9.63 -13.27 6.04
CA ALA A 226 -8.69 -13.32 7.16
C ALA A 226 -9.39 -13.18 8.52
N ARG A 227 -10.50 -12.44 8.58
CA ARG A 227 -11.32 -12.26 9.79
C ARG A 227 -12.32 -13.38 10.05
N GLY A 228 -12.41 -14.37 9.14
CA GLY A 228 -13.41 -15.44 9.24
C GLY A 228 -14.86 -14.94 9.07
N GLU A 229 -15.06 -13.76 8.48
CA GLU A 229 -16.38 -13.15 8.28
C GLU A 229 -17.13 -13.72 7.06
N VAL A 230 -16.56 -14.72 6.38
CA VAL A 230 -17.08 -15.31 5.14
C VAL A 230 -17.67 -16.68 5.43
N ARG A 231 -18.99 -16.82 5.23
CA ARG A 231 -19.68 -18.11 5.32
C ARG A 231 -19.65 -18.88 4.00
N GLU A 232 -19.95 -18.19 2.89
CA GLU A 232 -19.99 -18.78 1.56
C GLU A 232 -19.17 -17.96 0.56
N LEU A 233 -18.26 -18.61 -0.15
CA LEU A 233 -17.42 -17.95 -1.17
C LEU A 233 -18.22 -17.46 -2.37
N ALA A 234 -19.35 -18.08 -2.68
CA ALA A 234 -20.23 -17.67 -3.77
C ALA A 234 -20.88 -16.32 -3.47
N GLU A 235 -21.45 -16.15 -2.28
CA GLU A 235 -22.02 -14.88 -1.81
C GLU A 235 -20.97 -13.77 -1.80
N LEU A 236 -19.80 -14.02 -1.19
CA LEU A 236 -18.69 -13.07 -1.19
C LEU A 236 -18.30 -12.63 -2.61
N SER A 237 -18.28 -13.57 -3.56
CA SER A 237 -17.91 -13.26 -4.94
C SER A 237 -18.89 -12.29 -5.58
N VAL A 238 -20.20 -12.48 -5.34
CA VAL A 238 -21.25 -11.58 -5.83
C VAL A 238 -21.15 -10.20 -5.16
N ASP A 239 -20.94 -10.16 -3.85
CA ASP A 239 -20.81 -8.90 -3.09
C ASP A 239 -19.61 -8.06 -3.53
N LEU A 240 -18.51 -8.73 -3.90
CA LEU A 240 -17.33 -8.09 -4.50
C LEU A 240 -17.51 -7.79 -6.00
N GLY A 241 -18.67 -8.07 -6.59
CA GLY A 241 -18.97 -7.81 -8.00
C GLY A 241 -18.21 -8.69 -8.99
N TYR A 242 -17.89 -9.93 -8.61
CA TYR A 242 -17.48 -10.97 -9.55
C TYR A 242 -18.71 -11.64 -10.17
N PHE A 243 -18.53 -12.15 -11.38
CA PHE A 243 -19.58 -12.87 -12.10
C PHE A 243 -19.96 -14.19 -11.42
N ASP A 244 -18.96 -14.91 -10.92
CA ASP A 244 -19.12 -16.16 -10.19
C ASP A 244 -17.92 -16.43 -9.27
N GLN A 245 -18.05 -17.45 -8.42
CA GLN A 245 -17.02 -17.90 -7.51
C GLN A 245 -15.74 -18.35 -8.23
N ALA A 246 -15.86 -18.95 -9.43
CA ALA A 246 -14.71 -19.45 -10.18
C ALA A 246 -13.86 -18.31 -10.73
N HIS A 247 -14.46 -17.20 -11.13
CA HIS A 247 -13.80 -15.97 -11.53
C HIS A 247 -13.07 -15.35 -10.34
N PHE A 248 -13.74 -15.17 -9.19
CA PHE A 248 -13.09 -14.67 -7.98
C PHE A 248 -11.91 -15.56 -7.56
N SER A 249 -12.11 -16.87 -7.50
CA SER A 249 -11.08 -17.81 -7.04
C SER A 249 -9.85 -17.83 -7.95
N ARG A 250 -10.04 -17.77 -9.28
CA ARG A 250 -8.93 -17.64 -10.24
C ARG A 250 -8.17 -16.33 -10.05
N GLU A 251 -8.90 -15.23 -9.91
CA GLU A 251 -8.30 -13.91 -9.78
C GLU A 251 -7.56 -13.73 -8.45
N PHE A 252 -8.13 -14.26 -7.38
CA PHE A 252 -7.52 -14.27 -6.05
C PHE A 252 -6.27 -15.14 -6.06
N LYS A 253 -6.32 -16.35 -6.64
CA LYS A 253 -5.14 -17.22 -6.75
C LYS A 253 -4.01 -16.61 -7.59
N ASP A 254 -4.33 -15.97 -8.71
CA ASP A 254 -3.36 -15.27 -9.57
C ASP A 254 -2.58 -14.20 -8.80
N VAL A 255 -3.25 -13.50 -7.88
CA VAL A 255 -2.68 -12.34 -7.19
C VAL A 255 -2.14 -12.65 -5.81
N VAL A 256 -2.85 -13.44 -5.02
CA VAL A 256 -2.51 -13.81 -3.62
C VAL A 256 -1.64 -15.07 -3.62
N GLY A 257 -1.75 -15.94 -4.62
CA GLY A 257 -0.94 -17.16 -4.77
C GLY A 257 -1.59 -18.43 -4.19
N SER A 258 -2.71 -18.30 -3.49
CA SER A 258 -3.53 -19.40 -2.97
C SER A 258 -5.00 -19.13 -3.28
N THR A 259 -5.84 -20.18 -3.26
CA THR A 259 -7.29 -19.99 -3.42
C THR A 259 -7.90 -19.30 -2.19
N PRO A 260 -9.07 -18.66 -2.32
CA PRO A 260 -9.76 -18.05 -1.17
C PRO A 260 -9.98 -19.00 0.01
N ALA A 261 -10.33 -20.26 -0.27
CA ALA A 261 -10.54 -21.29 0.75
C ALA A 261 -9.24 -21.66 1.48
N GLU A 262 -8.16 -21.89 0.73
CA GLU A 262 -6.84 -22.18 1.30
C GLU A 262 -6.34 -21.02 2.17
N TYR A 263 -6.54 -19.79 1.69
CA TYR A 263 -6.17 -18.56 2.40
C TYR A 263 -6.94 -18.40 3.72
N ALA A 264 -8.26 -18.56 3.70
CA ALA A 264 -9.10 -18.50 4.91
C ALA A 264 -8.70 -19.58 5.93
N ALA A 265 -8.47 -20.81 5.47
CA ALA A 265 -8.04 -21.90 6.33
C ALA A 265 -6.65 -21.65 6.96
N ALA A 266 -5.72 -21.03 6.21
CA ALA A 266 -4.42 -20.64 6.73
C ALA A 266 -4.53 -19.55 7.81
N CYS A 267 -5.36 -18.53 7.59
CA CYS A 267 -5.60 -17.48 8.59
C CYS A 267 -6.20 -18.05 9.87
N ALA A 268 -7.24 -18.89 9.77
CA ALA A 268 -7.88 -19.52 10.93
C ALA A 268 -6.91 -20.40 11.76
N ARG A 269 -5.99 -21.13 11.09
CA ARG A 269 -4.95 -21.91 11.78
C ARG A 269 -3.97 -21.02 12.54
N SER A 270 -3.57 -19.89 11.95
CA SER A 270 -2.68 -18.93 12.61
C SER A 270 -3.37 -18.36 13.86
N GLU A 271 -4.66 -18.03 13.77
CA GLU A 271 -5.43 -17.47 14.91
C GLU A 271 -5.43 -18.43 16.11
N ALA A 272 -5.78 -19.69 15.86
CA ALA A 272 -5.83 -20.72 16.89
C ALA A 272 -4.48 -20.92 17.60
N GLN A 273 -3.37 -20.87 16.87
CA GLN A 273 -2.03 -20.98 17.43
C GLN A 273 -1.63 -19.76 18.27
N THR A 274 -2.09 -18.55 17.91
CA THR A 274 -1.83 -17.34 18.71
C THR A 274 -2.57 -17.41 20.03
N VAL A 275 -3.83 -17.87 20.04
CA VAL A 275 -4.64 -18.00 21.27
C VAL A 275 -4.07 -19.04 22.24
N ILE A 276 -3.42 -20.10 21.73
CA ILE A 276 -2.77 -21.12 22.56
C ILE A 276 -1.45 -20.61 23.16
N ALA A 277 -0.68 -19.78 22.44
CA ALA A 277 0.61 -19.26 22.92
C ALA A 277 0.48 -18.22 24.05
N TYR A 278 -0.72 -17.66 24.28
CA TYR A 278 -1.03 -16.70 25.35
C TYR A 278 -1.86 -17.31 26.50
N ARG A 279 -1.99 -18.64 26.57
CA ARG A 279 -2.54 -19.37 27.74
C ARG A 279 -1.41 -20.06 28.50
#